data_AF-A0A7S2G646-F1
#
_entry.id   AF-A0A7S2G646-F1
#
_cell.length_a   1.000
_cell.length_b   1.000
_cell.length_c   1.000
_cell.angle_alpha   90.00
_cell.angle_beta   90.00
_cell.angle_gamma   90.00
#
_symmetry.space_group_name_H-M   'P 1'
#
loop_
_entity.id
_entity.type
_entity.pdbx_description
1 polymer ?
#
loop_
_entity_poly.entity_id
_entity_poly.type
_entity_poly.pdbx_seq_one_letter_code
_entity_poly.pdbx_strand_id
1 'polypeptide(L)'
;WITPSLFYQFEDRPSSFTAMDMFNFCRVLGPAEGNRQLREHWRKWVTEADLKRLVSQGINTLRVPVGDWMFEPYEPYTGCTNGSVDELHRLLHLSHSVGLKV
;
A
#
# COMPACT_ATOMS: atom_id res chain seq x y z
N TRP A 1 4.27 9.94 -6.96
CA TRP A 1 4.53 9.79 -8.41
C TRP A 1 4.17 8.40 -8.94
N ILE A 2 4.36 7.30 -8.20
CA ILE A 2 4.01 5.92 -8.64
C ILE A 2 2.49 5.73 -8.82
N THR A 3 1.70 6.18 -7.84
CA THR A 3 0.24 6.00 -7.79
C THR A 3 -0.48 7.37 -7.74
N PRO A 4 -0.35 8.20 -8.78
CA PRO A 4 -0.87 9.57 -8.74
C PRO A 4 -2.40 9.60 -8.61
N SER A 5 -3.10 8.57 -9.08
CA SER A 5 -4.56 8.44 -8.95
C SER A 5 -5.07 8.41 -7.50
N LEU A 6 -4.27 7.95 -6.53
CA LEU A 6 -4.63 8.05 -5.11
C LEU A 6 -4.62 9.49 -4.60
N PHE A 7 -3.90 10.38 -5.27
CA PHE A 7 -3.67 11.76 -4.81
C PHE A 7 -4.45 12.80 -5.62
N TYR A 8 -4.98 12.46 -6.80
CA TYR A 8 -5.81 13.38 -7.60
C TYR A 8 -7.03 13.92 -6.84
N GLN A 9 -7.55 13.20 -5.84
CA GLN A 9 -8.64 13.70 -4.99
C GLN A 9 -8.30 14.97 -4.19
N PHE A 10 -7.00 15.27 -4.04
CA PHE A 10 -6.49 16.45 -3.33
C PHE A 10 -6.17 17.61 -4.27
N GLU A 11 -6.30 17.42 -5.58
CA GLU A 11 -6.17 18.51 -6.56
C GLU A 11 -7.27 19.56 -6.33
N ASP A 12 -6.91 20.82 -6.55
CA ASP A 12 -7.77 22.00 -6.34
C ASP A 12 -8.38 22.11 -4.93
N ARG A 13 -7.85 21.36 -3.95
CA ARG A 13 -8.22 21.50 -2.53
C ARG A 13 -7.39 22.59 -1.85
N PRO A 14 -7.93 23.22 -0.79
CA PRO A 14 -7.13 24.10 0.05
C PRO A 14 -5.92 23.34 0.61
N SER A 15 -4.79 24.04 0.79
CA SER A 15 -3.54 23.44 1.26
C SER A 15 -3.67 22.72 2.62
N SER A 16 -4.65 23.09 3.45
CA SER A 16 -4.97 22.42 4.71
C SER A 16 -5.53 21.00 4.54
N PHE A 17 -6.06 20.67 3.37
CA PHE A 17 -6.64 19.38 3.01
C PHE A 17 -5.89 18.71 1.83
N THR A 18 -4.72 19.21 1.46
CA THR A 18 -3.89 18.58 0.42
C THR A 18 -2.92 17.59 1.06
N ALA A 19 -2.90 16.35 0.56
CA ALA A 19 -1.88 15.36 0.92
C ALA A 19 -0.82 15.23 -0.16
N MET A 20 0.45 15.27 0.24
CA MET A 20 1.62 15.12 -0.66
C MET A 20 2.43 13.84 -0.38
N ASP A 21 2.10 13.15 0.70
CA ASP A 21 2.78 11.97 1.20
C ASP A 21 1.78 11.08 1.99
N MET A 22 2.23 9.91 2.43
CA MET A 22 1.41 8.96 3.18
C MET A 22 0.98 9.49 4.55
N PHE A 23 1.83 10.29 5.20
CA PHE A 23 1.54 10.88 6.51
C PHE A 23 0.34 11.82 6.40
N ASN A 24 0.42 12.79 5.49
CA ASN A 24 -0.63 13.74 5.21
C ASN A 24 -1.87 13.06 4.64
N PHE A 25 -1.72 12.00 3.82
CA PHE A 25 -2.86 11.20 3.33
C PHE A 25 -3.72 10.68 4.48
N CYS A 26 -3.09 10.02 5.45
CA CYS A 26 -3.80 9.54 6.64
C CYS A 26 -4.30 10.68 7.52
N ARG A 27 -3.53 11.77 7.66
CA ARG A 27 -3.91 12.93 8.47
C ARG A 27 -5.18 13.63 7.94
N VAL A 28 -5.28 13.85 6.62
CA VAL A 28 -6.40 14.61 6.03
C VAL A 28 -7.65 13.76 5.84
N LEU A 29 -7.50 12.49 5.45
CA LEU A 29 -8.64 11.58 5.27
C LEU A 29 -9.15 11.00 6.59
N GLY A 30 -8.29 10.94 7.60
CA GLY A 30 -8.57 10.28 8.87
C GLY A 30 -8.58 8.74 8.75
N PRO A 31 -8.76 8.05 9.89
CA PRO A 31 -8.52 6.61 9.99
C PRO A 31 -9.48 5.78 9.13
N ALA A 32 -10.77 6.10 9.11
CA ALA A 32 -11.76 5.28 8.42
C ALA A 32 -11.65 5.38 6.89
N GLU A 33 -11.62 6.60 6.35
CA GLU A 33 -11.57 6.81 4.89
C GLU A 33 -10.19 6.48 4.33
N GLY A 34 -9.12 6.86 5.02
CA GLY A 34 -7.75 6.49 4.66
C GLY A 34 -7.60 4.97 4.58
N ASN A 35 -8.11 4.23 5.57
CA ASN A 35 -8.03 2.77 5.56
C ASN A 35 -8.86 2.13 4.46
N ARG A 36 -10.08 2.63 4.20
CA ARG A 36 -10.92 2.14 3.10
C ARG A 36 -10.18 2.21 1.78
N GLN A 37 -9.57 3.36 1.48
CA GLN A 37 -8.82 3.55 0.23
C GLN A 37 -7.55 2.71 0.18
N LEU A 38 -6.78 2.64 1.26
CA LEU A 38 -5.55 1.84 1.31
C LEU A 38 -5.82 0.34 1.14
N ARG A 39 -6.86 -0.19 1.78
CA ARG A 39 -7.25 -1.60 1.61
C ARG A 39 -7.68 -1.91 0.18
N GLU A 40 -8.41 -0.99 -0.46
CA GLU A 40 -8.77 -1.15 -1.87
C GLU A 40 -7.54 -1.12 -2.77
N HIS A 41 -6.62 -0.19 -2.52
CA HIS A 41 -5.37 -0.08 -3.25
C HIS A 41 -4.54 -1.35 -3.14
N TRP A 42 -4.23 -1.80 -1.92
CA TRP A 42 -3.44 -3.00 -1.65
C TRP A 42 -3.99 -4.24 -2.36
N ARG A 43 -5.30 -4.50 -2.25
CA ARG A 43 -5.95 -5.66 -2.86
C ARG A 43 -5.80 -5.69 -4.39
N LYS A 44 -5.72 -4.52 -5.04
CA LYS A 44 -5.72 -4.39 -6.50
C LYS A 44 -4.34 -4.12 -7.09
N TRP A 45 -3.41 -3.59 -6.31
CA TRP A 45 -2.15 -3.08 -6.82
C TRP A 45 -1.16 -4.17 -7.22
N VAL A 46 -1.05 -5.24 -6.40
CA VAL A 46 -0.21 -6.39 -6.71
C VAL A 46 -1.04 -7.67 -6.60
N THR A 47 -1.22 -8.34 -7.73
CA THR A 47 -2.00 -9.58 -7.83
C THR A 47 -1.11 -10.79 -8.11
N GLU A 48 -1.63 -12.01 -7.92
CA GLU A 48 -0.90 -13.23 -8.28
C GLU A 48 -0.55 -13.27 -9.78
N ALA A 49 -1.40 -12.70 -10.65
CA ALA A 49 -1.14 -12.61 -12.08
C ALA A 49 0.09 -11.74 -12.37
N ASP A 50 0.27 -10.65 -11.62
CA ASP A 50 1.48 -9.82 -11.73
C ASP A 50 2.73 -10.61 -11.33
N LEU A 51 2.66 -11.38 -10.24
CA LEU A 51 3.79 -12.20 -9.78
C LEU A 51 4.15 -13.30 -10.80
N LYS A 52 3.16 -14.00 -11.36
CA LYS A 52 3.37 -14.99 -12.43
C LYS A 52 4.02 -14.37 -13.68
N ARG A 53 3.64 -13.14 -14.02
CA ARG A 53 4.25 -12.39 -15.13
C ARG A 53 5.73 -12.06 -14.87
N LEU A 54 6.09 -11.73 -13.63
CA LEU A 54 7.50 -11.52 -13.26
C LEU A 54 8.30 -12.82 -13.38
N VAL A 55 7.76 -13.93 -12.88
CA VAL A 55 8.39 -15.26 -13.00
C VAL A 55 8.58 -15.66 -14.46
N SER A 56 7.59 -15.42 -15.32
CA SER A 56 7.71 -15.74 -16.76
C SER A 56 8.76 -14.89 -17.48
N GLN A 57 9.21 -13.79 -16.88
CA GLN A 57 10.30 -12.95 -17.36
C GLN A 57 11.67 -13.33 -16.76
N GLY A 58 11.73 -14.41 -15.96
CA GLY A 58 12.96 -14.90 -15.33
C GLY A 58 13.32 -14.20 -14.02
N ILE A 59 12.44 -13.37 -13.47
CA ILE A 59 12.65 -12.73 -12.16
C ILE A 59 12.46 -13.79 -11.07
N ASN A 60 13.38 -13.82 -10.09
CA ASN A 60 13.41 -14.83 -9.03
C ASN A 60 13.32 -14.25 -7.60
N THR A 61 13.43 -12.93 -7.45
CA THR A 61 13.47 -12.25 -6.15
C THR A 61 12.70 -10.94 -6.22
N LEU A 62 11.93 -10.64 -5.18
CA LEU A 62 11.24 -9.37 -4.96
C LEU A 62 11.91 -8.63 -3.81
N ARG A 63 11.91 -7.29 -3.87
CA ARG A 63 12.20 -6.44 -2.73
C ARG A 63 10.91 -5.71 -2.36
N VAL A 64 10.45 -5.88 -1.13
CA VAL A 64 9.20 -5.29 -0.65
C VAL A 64 9.50 -4.16 0.35
N PRO A 65 9.28 -2.89 -0.02
CA PRO A 65 9.32 -1.79 0.94
C PRO A 65 8.18 -1.92 1.94
N VAL A 66 8.48 -1.77 3.23
CA VAL A 66 7.52 -1.76 4.32
C VAL A 66 7.67 -0.48 5.14
N GLY A 67 6.57 0.00 5.72
CA GLY A 67 6.57 1.11 6.65
C GLY A 67 6.82 0.64 8.08
N ASP A 68 7.52 1.43 8.87
CA ASP A 68 7.67 1.25 10.33
C ASP A 68 6.30 1.20 11.03
N TRP A 69 5.39 2.09 10.62
CA TRP A 69 4.01 2.19 11.11
C TRP A 69 3.15 0.95 10.89
N MET A 70 3.61 -0.03 10.10
CA MET A 70 2.88 -1.29 9.90
C MET A 70 2.91 -2.15 11.17
N PHE A 71 4.02 -2.12 11.90
CA PHE A 71 4.27 -3.01 13.04
C PHE A 71 4.05 -2.33 14.38
N GLU A 72 4.38 -1.04 14.46
CA GLU A 72 4.10 -0.19 15.63
C GLU A 72 3.39 1.09 15.16
N PRO A 73 2.05 1.06 15.04
CA PRO A 73 1.29 2.20 14.53
C PRO A 73 1.32 3.39 15.48
N TYR A 74 1.56 4.58 14.93
CA TYR A 74 1.45 5.87 15.61
C TYR A 74 0.63 6.84 14.77
N GLU A 75 0.15 7.93 15.38
CA GLU A 75 -0.65 8.92 14.66
C GLU A 75 0.15 9.59 13.52
N PRO A 76 -0.44 9.77 12.32
CA PRO A 76 -1.84 9.57 11.95
C PRO A 76 -2.14 8.18 11.36
N TYR A 77 -1.20 7.23 11.42
CA TYR A 77 -1.32 5.91 10.80
C TYR A 77 -2.26 4.98 11.58
N THR A 78 -2.37 5.16 12.89
CA THR A 78 -3.31 4.42 13.75
C THR A 78 -4.71 4.44 13.14
N GLY A 79 -5.28 3.27 12.88
CA GLY A 79 -6.59 3.14 12.21
C GLY A 79 -6.51 3.31 10.69
N CYS A 80 -5.79 4.31 10.18
CA CYS A 80 -5.61 4.55 8.74
C CYS A 80 -4.94 3.37 8.03
N THR A 81 -3.94 2.74 8.64
CA THR A 81 -3.11 1.69 7.99
C THR A 81 -3.39 0.28 8.49
N ASN A 82 -4.48 0.09 9.25
CA ASN A 82 -4.87 -1.22 9.79
C ASN A 82 -5.03 -2.28 8.68
N GLY A 83 -4.50 -3.48 8.93
CA GLY A 83 -4.51 -4.60 7.97
C GLY A 83 -3.35 -4.58 6.96
N SER A 84 -2.43 -3.63 7.05
CA SER A 84 -1.23 -3.59 6.21
C SER A 84 -0.31 -4.81 6.41
N VAL A 85 -0.18 -5.32 7.64
CA VAL A 85 0.59 -6.54 7.93
C VAL A 85 -0.07 -7.79 7.34
N ASP A 86 -1.40 -7.86 7.39
CA ASP A 86 -2.15 -8.97 6.76
C ASP A 86 -1.92 -8.99 5.25
N GLU A 87 -1.87 -7.81 4.62
CA GLU A 87 -1.56 -7.67 3.22
C GLU A 87 -0.12 -8.07 2.88
N LEU A 88 0.85 -7.70 3.72
CA LEU A 88 2.22 -8.18 3.58
C LEU A 88 2.27 -9.70 3.65
N HIS A 89 1.58 -10.32 4.60
CA HIS A 89 1.47 -11.76 4.71
C HIS A 89 0.84 -12.38 3.47
N ARG A 90 -0.22 -11.79 2.91
CA ARG A 90 -0.85 -12.22 1.64
C ARG A 90 0.17 -12.21 0.50
N LEU A 91 0.93 -11.13 0.34
CA LEU A 91 1.94 -11.00 -0.70
C LEU A 91 3.05 -12.04 -0.53
N LEU A 92 3.54 -12.27 0.69
CA LEU A 92 4.58 -13.26 0.97
C LEU A 92 4.10 -14.68 0.62
N HIS A 93 2.86 -15.05 0.97
CA HIS A 93 2.28 -16.34 0.60
C HIS A 93 2.17 -16.52 -0.91
N LEU A 94 1.67 -15.51 -1.62
CA LEU A 94 1.57 -15.56 -3.09
C LEU A 94 2.94 -15.61 -3.77
N SER A 95 3.92 -14.88 -3.25
CA SER A 95 5.29 -14.90 -3.78
C SER A 95 5.89 -16.30 -3.63
N HIS A 96 5.74 -16.89 -2.45
CA HIS A 96 6.19 -18.26 -2.19
C HIS A 96 5.51 -19.28 -3.10
N SER A 97 4.19 -19.18 -3.31
CA SER A 97 3.44 -20.15 -4.12
C SER A 97 3.84 -20.15 -5.60
N VAL A 98 4.38 -19.04 -6.12
CA VAL A 98 4.89 -18.94 -7.50
C VAL A 98 6.41 -19.11 -7.59
N GLY A 99 7.09 -19.41 -6.48
CA GLY A 99 8.53 -19.65 -6.45
C GLY A 99 9.42 -18.39 -6.39
N LEU A 100 8.85 -17.22 -6.07
CA LEU A 100 9.61 -15.99 -5.84
C LEU A 100 10.17 -15.96 -4.41
N LYS A 101 11.42 -15.52 -4.30
CA LYS A 101 12.04 -15.14 -3.02
C LYS A 101 11.68 -13.69 -2.70
N VAL A 102 11.59 -13.37 -1.41
CA VAL A 102 11.33 -12.01 -0.92
C VAL A 102 12.37 -11.68 0.14
#